data_AF-A0A3G1KZ61-F1
#
_entry.id   AF-A0A3G1KZ61-F1
#
_cell.length_a   1.000
_cell.length_b   1.000
_cell.length_c   1.000
_cell.angle_alpha   90.00
_cell.angle_beta   90.00
_cell.angle_gamma   90.00
#
_symmetry.space_group_name_H-M   'P 1'
#
loop_
_entity.id
_entity.type
_entity.pdbx_description
1 polymer ?
#
loop_
_entity_poly.entity_id
_entity_poly.type
_entity_poly.pdbx_seq_one_letter_code
_entity_poly.pdbx_strand_id
1 'polypeptide(L)'
;MEKNVFDIYIVGVGGQGVLTIGELIIEAALKKNIPANFYPTKGMAQRGGFVKAQLRLGRQVVGPSIPQKGADLIIAMERSESLKAIRYLKCGGDFFLYGSVWAPTAVMLGKAPYPSLEQVWGNLEQAEAKIAYLDPEMLPQYEGKPVAENLFVLGATLGNTALKTLFSAEDLATAITERWPKGAERNLAAFRAGLDIQVCRSLPVSLG
;
A
#
# COMPACT_ATOMS: atom_id res chain seq x y z
N MET A 1 -6.46 14.09 -25.17
CA MET A 1 -6.79 13.61 -23.82
C MET A 1 -5.50 13.54 -23.04
N GLU A 2 -5.32 14.38 -22.03
CA GLU A 2 -4.21 14.23 -21.10
C GLU A 2 -4.31 12.81 -20.52
N LYS A 3 -3.27 12.01 -20.75
CA LYS A 3 -3.20 10.66 -20.20
C LYS A 3 -3.10 10.82 -18.69
N ASN A 4 -4.03 10.23 -17.94
CA ASN A 4 -4.00 10.23 -16.47
C ASN A 4 -2.75 9.48 -16.00
N VAL A 5 -1.66 10.22 -15.88
CA VAL A 5 -0.39 9.75 -15.35
C VAL A 5 -0.55 9.59 -13.85
N PHE A 6 -0.09 8.46 -13.32
CA PHE A 6 -0.16 8.18 -11.90
C PHE A 6 0.99 7.27 -11.46
N ASP A 7 1.83 7.78 -10.58
CA ASP A 7 3.00 7.09 -10.04
C ASP A 7 2.71 6.61 -8.61
N ILE A 8 2.89 5.32 -8.34
CA ILE A 8 2.58 4.66 -7.05
C ILE A 8 3.87 4.10 -6.45
N TYR A 9 4.12 4.41 -5.19
CA TYR A 9 5.26 3.87 -4.43
C TYR A 9 4.74 2.98 -3.29
N ILE A 10 5.11 1.70 -3.28
CA ILE A 10 4.65 0.73 -2.29
C ILE A 10 5.86 0.31 -1.45
N VAL A 11 5.73 0.29 -0.12
CA VAL A 11 6.76 -0.21 0.80
C VAL A 11 6.21 -1.15 1.85
N GLY A 12 7.09 -2.00 2.37
CA GLY A 12 6.81 -2.83 3.52
C GLY A 12 7.96 -3.77 3.80
N VAL A 13 7.67 -4.83 4.54
CA VAL A 13 8.62 -5.90 4.85
C VAL A 13 8.30 -7.18 4.07
N GLY A 14 9.34 -8.00 3.86
CA GLY A 14 9.21 -9.29 3.17
C GLY A 14 8.19 -10.19 3.87
N GLY A 15 7.16 -10.62 3.12
CA GLY A 15 6.05 -11.42 3.61
C GLY A 15 4.68 -10.73 3.52
N GLN A 16 4.64 -9.39 3.50
CA GLN A 16 3.39 -8.61 3.50
C GLN A 16 2.70 -8.47 2.13
N GLY A 17 3.16 -9.15 1.09
CA GLY A 17 2.53 -9.07 -0.24
C GLY A 17 2.70 -7.72 -0.97
N VAL A 18 3.71 -6.90 -0.63
CA VAL A 18 4.02 -5.61 -1.30
C VAL A 18 4.07 -5.73 -2.82
N LEU A 19 4.79 -6.73 -3.34
CA LEU A 19 4.89 -6.92 -4.79
C LEU A 19 3.57 -7.42 -5.38
N THR A 20 2.83 -8.22 -4.63
CA THR A 20 1.53 -8.75 -5.06
C THR A 20 0.52 -7.64 -5.26
N ILE A 21 0.49 -6.63 -4.39
CA ILE A 21 -0.32 -5.41 -4.58
C ILE A 21 0.07 -4.73 -5.89
N GLY A 22 1.36 -4.52 -6.10
CA GLY A 22 1.87 -3.87 -7.32
C GLY A 22 1.50 -4.64 -8.59
N GLU A 23 1.70 -5.96 -8.59
CA GLU A 23 1.37 -6.82 -9.73
C GLU A 23 -0.12 -6.80 -10.07
N LEU A 24 -1.01 -6.83 -9.07
CA LEU A 24 -2.47 -6.74 -9.31
C LEU A 24 -2.88 -5.40 -9.94
N ILE A 25 -2.28 -4.29 -9.50
CA ILE A 25 -2.52 -2.98 -10.10
C ILE A 25 -2.02 -2.94 -11.55
N ILE A 26 -0.86 -3.54 -11.83
CA ILE A 26 -0.31 -3.63 -13.19
C ILE A 26 -1.18 -4.51 -14.09
N GLU A 27 -1.62 -5.66 -13.61
CA GLU A 27 -2.52 -6.56 -14.33
C GLU A 27 -3.83 -5.84 -14.70
N ALA A 28 -4.41 -5.08 -13.76
CA ALA A 28 -5.59 -4.25 -14.05
C ALA A 28 -5.27 -3.12 -15.05
N ALA A 29 -4.12 -2.45 -14.94
CA ALA A 29 -3.70 -1.41 -15.86
C ALA A 29 -3.59 -1.93 -17.30
N LEU A 30 -2.95 -3.08 -17.49
CA LEU A 30 -2.74 -3.69 -18.80
C LEU A 30 -4.07 -4.05 -19.47
N LYS A 31 -5.04 -4.60 -18.72
CA LYS A 31 -6.38 -4.91 -19.25
C LYS A 31 -7.15 -3.66 -19.71
N LYS A 32 -6.89 -2.52 -19.07
CA LYS A 32 -7.47 -1.23 -19.45
C LYS A 32 -6.64 -0.50 -20.53
N ASN A 33 -5.63 -1.16 -21.10
CA ASN A 33 -4.70 -0.57 -22.06
C ASN A 33 -4.00 0.69 -21.52
N ILE A 34 -3.82 0.79 -20.19
CA ILE A 34 -3.05 1.85 -19.54
C ILE A 34 -1.57 1.45 -19.61
N PRO A 35 -0.69 2.25 -20.25
CA PRO A 35 0.74 1.99 -20.23
C PRO A 35 1.25 1.91 -18.79
N ALA A 36 2.01 0.87 -18.47
CA ALA A 36 2.42 0.60 -17.11
C ALA A 36 3.88 0.14 -17.05
N ASN A 37 4.64 0.70 -16.10
CA ASN A 37 5.98 0.24 -15.75
C ASN A 37 5.97 -0.26 -14.30
N PHE A 38 6.63 -1.39 -14.05
CA PHE A 38 6.76 -2.00 -12.72
C PHE A 38 8.23 -2.20 -12.38
N TYR A 39 8.66 -1.61 -11.26
CA TYR A 39 10.04 -1.69 -10.78
C TYR A 39 10.08 -2.18 -9.32
N PRO A 40 10.08 -3.50 -9.11
CA PRO A 40 10.17 -4.10 -7.78
C PRO A 40 11.62 -4.10 -7.27
N THR A 41 11.80 -3.97 -5.95
CA THR A 41 13.09 -4.14 -5.28
C THR A 41 12.88 -4.94 -4.00
N LYS A 42 13.62 -6.04 -3.85
CA LYS A 42 13.67 -6.84 -2.62
C LYS A 42 15.06 -6.68 -1.99
N GLY A 43 15.11 -6.40 -0.69
CA GLY A 43 16.36 -6.53 0.06
C GLY A 43 16.86 -7.99 0.07
N MET A 44 18.14 -8.18 0.40
CA MET A 44 18.78 -9.51 0.41
C MET A 44 18.24 -10.44 1.52
N ALA A 45 17.51 -9.91 2.50
CA ALA A 45 16.95 -10.71 3.60
C ALA A 45 15.65 -11.42 3.17
N GLN A 46 15.59 -12.74 3.35
CA GLN A 46 14.44 -13.58 2.96
C GLN A 46 13.15 -13.29 3.76
N ARG A 47 13.24 -12.77 4.99
CA ARG A 47 12.10 -12.34 5.83
C ARG A 47 12.44 -11.08 6.61
N GLY A 48 11.46 -10.20 6.81
CA GLY A 48 11.64 -8.94 7.56
C GLY A 48 12.54 -7.89 6.87
N GLY A 49 13.05 -8.18 5.67
CA GLY A 49 13.81 -7.23 4.87
C GLY A 49 12.92 -6.19 4.21
N PHE A 50 13.47 -5.00 3.97
CA PHE A 50 12.80 -3.95 3.21
C PHE A 50 12.42 -4.43 1.80
N VAL A 51 11.16 -4.22 1.43
CA VAL A 51 10.64 -4.45 0.10
C VAL A 51 9.97 -3.18 -0.39
N LYS A 52 10.22 -2.83 -1.65
CA LYS A 52 9.50 -1.74 -2.32
C LYS A 52 9.09 -2.13 -3.73
N ALA A 53 8.06 -1.46 -4.23
CA ALA A 53 7.70 -1.47 -5.64
C ALA A 53 7.38 -0.05 -6.10
N GLN A 54 7.75 0.26 -7.33
CA GLN A 54 7.44 1.52 -7.99
C GLN A 54 6.63 1.20 -9.24
N LEU A 55 5.46 1.82 -9.36
CA LEU A 55 4.59 1.66 -10.51
C LEU A 55 4.44 3.02 -11.18
N ARG A 56 4.55 3.06 -12.50
CA ARG A 56 4.31 4.27 -13.29
C ARG A 56 3.26 4.00 -14.33
N LEU A 57 2.12 4.65 -14.20
CA LEU A 57 0.94 4.42 -15.04
C LEU A 57 0.70 5.61 -15.99
N GLY A 58 0.15 5.34 -17.16
CA GLY A 58 -0.26 6.35 -18.15
C GLY A 58 0.88 6.94 -18.99
N ARG A 59 2.14 6.55 -18.77
CA ARG A 59 3.32 7.03 -19.52
C ARG A 59 3.80 5.99 -20.54
N GLN A 60 3.87 6.37 -21.82
CA GLN A 60 4.36 5.48 -22.88
C GLN A 60 5.87 5.24 -22.83
N VAL A 61 6.64 6.29 -22.52
CA VAL A 61 8.11 6.21 -22.40
C VAL A 61 8.49 6.86 -21.08
N VAL A 62 9.08 6.08 -20.18
CA VAL A 62 9.47 6.58 -18.87
C VAL A 62 10.57 5.70 -18.26
N GLY A 63 11.48 6.33 -17.50
CA GLY A 63 12.41 5.59 -16.65
C GLY A 63 11.70 4.86 -15.50
N PRO A 64 12.24 3.71 -15.05
CA PRO A 64 11.53 2.83 -14.12
C PRO A 64 11.42 3.38 -12.68
N SER A 65 12.30 4.30 -12.29
CA SER A 65 12.25 4.91 -10.95
C SER A 65 11.38 6.16 -10.91
N ILE A 66 10.65 6.30 -9.81
CA ILE A 66 9.92 7.50 -9.43
C ILE A 66 10.94 8.47 -8.80
N PRO A 67 11.03 9.72 -9.26
CA PRO A 67 11.89 10.72 -8.62
C PRO A 67 11.36 11.09 -7.23
N GLN A 68 12.21 11.70 -6.39
CA GLN A 68 11.73 12.28 -5.13
C GLN A 68 10.61 13.29 -5.40
N LYS A 69 9.63 13.35 -4.49
CA LYS A 69 8.41 14.14 -4.64
C LYS A 69 7.58 13.85 -5.91
N GLY A 70 7.73 12.64 -6.49
CA GLY A 70 7.08 12.26 -7.74
C GLY A 70 5.90 11.30 -7.60
N ALA A 71 5.71 10.66 -6.45
CA ALA A 71 4.63 9.68 -6.26
C ALA A 71 3.30 10.38 -5.95
N ASP A 72 2.26 10.00 -6.70
CA ASP A 72 0.89 10.44 -6.47
C ASP A 72 0.25 9.74 -5.28
N LEU A 73 0.64 8.48 -5.07
CA LEU A 73 0.18 7.62 -3.99
C LEU A 73 1.36 6.86 -3.38
N ILE A 74 1.43 6.84 -2.05
CA ILE A 74 2.25 5.89 -1.30
C ILE A 74 1.35 4.90 -0.57
N ILE A 75 1.69 3.60 -0.68
CA ILE A 75 1.09 2.52 0.10
C ILE A 75 2.17 1.95 1.02
N ALA A 76 2.09 2.24 2.31
CA ALA A 76 3.01 1.74 3.32
C ALA A 76 2.34 0.60 4.11
N MET A 77 2.85 -0.61 3.95
CA MET A 77 2.38 -1.81 4.66
C MET A 77 2.96 -1.92 6.08
N GLU A 78 3.95 -1.11 6.43
CA GLU A 78 4.67 -1.19 7.71
C GLU A 78 5.05 0.23 8.17
N ARG A 79 4.85 0.51 9.46
CA ARG A 79 5.04 1.82 10.10
C ARG A 79 6.46 2.35 9.99
N SER A 80 7.50 1.57 10.29
CA SER A 80 8.88 2.06 10.20
C SER A 80 9.34 2.28 8.75
N GLU A 81 8.90 1.42 7.83
CA GLU A 81 9.22 1.53 6.41
C GLU A 81 8.55 2.73 5.74
N SER A 82 7.41 3.19 6.29
CA SER A 82 6.71 4.39 5.84
C SER A 82 7.64 5.62 5.77
N LEU A 83 8.49 5.83 6.79
CA LEU A 83 9.41 6.98 6.87
C LEU A 83 10.42 7.01 5.71
N LYS A 84 10.81 5.84 5.18
CA LYS A 84 11.72 5.76 4.02
C LYS A 84 11.01 6.14 2.71
N ALA A 85 9.69 6.05 2.67
CA ALA A 85 8.86 6.33 1.51
C ALA A 85 8.45 7.81 1.42
N ILE A 86 8.25 8.51 2.55
CA ILE A 86 7.73 9.89 2.61
C ILE A 86 8.42 10.84 1.62
N ARG A 87 9.75 10.77 1.48
CA ARG A 87 10.53 11.62 0.56
C ARG A 87 10.15 11.50 -0.93
N TYR A 88 9.44 10.43 -1.31
CA TYR A 88 8.95 10.23 -2.68
C TYR A 88 7.55 10.81 -2.89
N LEU A 89 6.82 11.15 -1.83
CA LEU A 89 5.47 11.68 -1.92
C LEU A 89 5.49 13.09 -2.52
N LYS A 90 4.66 13.33 -3.53
CA LYS A 90 4.40 14.68 -4.02
C LYS A 90 3.62 15.50 -2.97
N CYS A 91 3.77 16.82 -2.99
CA CYS A 91 2.94 17.71 -2.16
C CYS A 91 1.45 17.44 -2.39
N GLY A 92 0.67 17.22 -1.32
CA GLY A 92 -0.76 16.91 -1.42
C GLY A 92 -1.10 15.54 -2.02
N GLY A 93 -0.11 14.64 -2.15
CA GLY A 93 -0.31 13.25 -2.58
C GLY A 93 -0.97 12.39 -1.49
N ASP A 94 -1.55 11.27 -1.91
CA ASP A 94 -2.19 10.33 -0.99
C ASP A 94 -1.13 9.47 -0.29
N PHE A 95 -1.25 9.31 1.03
CA PHE A 95 -0.41 8.40 1.81
C PHE A 95 -1.30 7.42 2.57
N PHE A 96 -1.35 6.19 2.09
CA PHE A 96 -2.06 5.09 2.74
C PHE A 96 -1.09 4.32 3.66
N LEU A 97 -1.35 4.33 4.96
CA LEU A 97 -0.55 3.65 5.98
C LEU A 97 -1.37 2.53 6.61
N TYR A 98 -1.02 1.28 6.29
CA TYR A 98 -1.41 0.12 7.09
C TYR A 98 -0.46 0.03 8.29
N GLY A 99 -0.97 0.31 9.48
CA GLY A 99 -0.19 0.56 10.71
C GLY A 99 0.56 -0.65 11.28
N SER A 100 0.82 -1.68 10.49
CA SER A 100 1.50 -2.90 10.93
C SER A 100 2.88 -2.57 11.49
N VAL A 101 3.28 -3.29 12.54
CA VAL A 101 4.54 -3.11 13.22
C VAL A 101 5.35 -4.40 13.11
N TRP A 102 6.48 -4.33 12.44
CA TRP A 102 7.46 -5.43 12.41
C TRP A 102 8.70 -5.03 13.20
N ALA A 103 8.66 -5.25 14.52
CA ALA A 103 9.75 -4.88 15.42
C ALA A 103 10.88 -5.93 15.39
N PRO A 104 12.14 -5.55 15.08
CA PRO A 104 13.28 -6.44 15.25
C PRO A 104 13.48 -6.84 16.71
N THR A 105 14.17 -7.97 16.96
CA THR A 105 14.43 -8.48 18.31
C THR A 105 15.03 -7.43 19.24
N ALA A 106 15.96 -6.60 18.76
CA ALA A 106 16.55 -5.54 19.56
C ALA A 106 15.52 -4.53 20.10
N VAL A 107 14.51 -4.18 19.29
CA VAL A 107 13.41 -3.29 19.69
C VAL A 107 12.49 -3.97 20.69
N MET A 108 12.12 -5.23 20.45
CA MET A 108 11.32 -6.02 21.39
C MET A 108 12.00 -6.18 22.76
N LEU A 109 13.33 -6.24 22.78
CA LEU A 109 14.14 -6.29 23.99
C LEU A 109 14.40 -4.90 24.62
N GLY A 110 13.79 -3.83 24.10
CA GLY A 110 13.97 -2.45 24.60
C GLY A 110 15.36 -1.86 24.32
N LYS A 111 16.15 -2.47 23.43
CA LYS A 111 17.54 -2.07 23.10
C LYS A 111 17.65 -1.10 21.94
N ALA A 112 16.54 -0.81 21.25
CA ALA A 112 16.48 0.17 20.18
C ALA A 112 15.09 0.80 20.11
N PRO A 113 14.98 2.08 19.74
CA PRO A 113 13.69 2.73 19.54
C PRO A 113 13.00 2.22 18.27
N TYR A 114 11.67 2.26 18.27
CA TYR A 114 10.85 2.12 17.08
C TYR A 114 10.08 3.42 16.86
N PRO A 115 9.89 3.89 15.62
CA PRO A 115 9.10 5.10 15.40
C PRO A 115 7.67 4.90 15.91
N SER A 116 7.21 5.84 16.74
CA SER A 116 5.82 5.87 17.20
C SER A 116 4.89 6.29 16.07
N LEU A 117 3.59 6.06 16.21
CA LEU A 117 2.62 6.50 15.20
C LEU A 117 2.59 8.02 15.12
N GLU A 118 2.71 8.71 16.25
CA GLU A 118 2.77 10.18 16.34
C GLU A 118 3.97 10.74 15.59
N GLN A 119 5.14 10.09 15.72
CA GLN A 119 6.34 10.49 14.98
C GLN A 119 6.14 10.33 13.47
N VAL A 120 5.58 9.22 13.02
CA VAL A 120 5.25 9.01 11.60
C VAL A 120 4.24 10.04 11.13
N TRP A 121 3.19 10.27 11.90
CA TRP A 121 2.12 11.21 11.60
C TRP A 121 2.66 12.64 11.41
N GLY A 122 3.49 13.13 12.33
CA GLY A 122 4.10 14.46 12.21
C GLY A 122 4.97 14.61 10.96
N ASN A 123 5.68 13.56 10.54
CA ASN A 123 6.45 13.58 9.28
C ASN A 123 5.54 13.60 8.04
N LEU A 124 4.38 12.95 8.10
CA LEU A 124 3.40 12.97 7.02
C LEU A 124 2.70 14.33 6.89
N GLU A 125 2.39 14.98 8.02
CA GLU A 125 1.86 16.34 8.02
C GLU A 125 2.86 17.35 7.47
N GLN A 126 4.14 17.24 7.85
CA GLN A 126 5.22 18.07 7.28
C GLN A 126 5.41 17.86 5.77
N ALA A 127 5.08 16.67 5.26
CA ALA A 127 5.10 16.37 3.83
C ALA A 127 3.81 16.80 3.11
N GLU A 128 2.87 17.44 3.81
CA GLU A 128 1.55 17.84 3.31
C GLU A 128 0.79 16.65 2.70
N ALA A 129 0.91 15.47 3.33
CA ALA A 129 0.28 14.25 2.86
C ALA A 129 -1.23 14.25 3.12
N LYS A 130 -2.00 13.67 2.19
CA LYS A 130 -3.39 13.25 2.45
C LYS A 130 -3.38 11.88 3.10
N ILE A 131 -3.42 11.86 4.43
CA ILE A 131 -3.22 10.64 5.21
C ILE A 131 -4.49 9.78 5.21
N ALA A 132 -4.30 8.47 5.01
CA ALA A 132 -5.27 7.42 5.26
C ALA A 132 -4.60 6.35 6.15
N TYR A 133 -4.94 6.31 7.43
CA TYR A 133 -4.41 5.30 8.35
C TYR A 133 -5.41 4.16 8.55
N LEU A 134 -4.94 2.93 8.35
CA LEU A 134 -5.70 1.71 8.60
C LEU A 134 -5.04 0.93 9.74
N ASP A 135 -5.79 0.74 10.81
CA ASP A 135 -5.36 -0.04 11.96
C ASP A 135 -5.29 -1.54 11.60
N PRO A 136 -4.16 -2.23 11.85
CA PRO A 136 -4.04 -3.69 11.65
C PRO A 136 -5.06 -4.53 12.41
N GLU A 137 -5.59 -4.04 13.54
CA GLU A 137 -6.61 -4.76 14.31
C GLU A 137 -7.95 -4.86 13.57
N MET A 138 -8.17 -4.03 12.55
CA MET A 138 -9.36 -4.05 11.70
C MET A 138 -9.33 -5.16 10.65
N LEU A 139 -8.28 -5.97 10.59
CA LEU A 139 -8.16 -7.07 9.63
C LEU A 139 -9.28 -8.10 9.88
N PRO A 140 -10.17 -8.33 8.91
CA PRO A 140 -11.30 -9.23 9.12
C PRO A 140 -10.87 -10.70 9.08
N GLN A 141 -11.76 -11.55 9.55
CA GLN A 141 -11.67 -12.99 9.39
C GLN A 141 -12.62 -13.49 8.32
N TYR A 142 -12.24 -14.58 7.65
CA TYR A 142 -13.09 -15.35 6.76
C TYR A 142 -13.02 -16.81 7.23
N GLU A 143 -14.17 -17.39 7.57
CA GLU A 143 -14.27 -18.76 8.12
C GLU A 143 -13.35 -18.99 9.34
N GLY A 144 -13.32 -18.01 10.26
CA GLY A 144 -12.53 -18.08 11.49
C GLY A 144 -11.02 -17.96 11.30
N LYS A 145 -10.55 -17.57 10.10
CA LYS A 145 -9.12 -17.33 9.81
C LYS A 145 -8.91 -15.91 9.31
N PRO A 146 -7.84 -15.21 9.73
CA PRO A 146 -7.50 -13.88 9.19
C PRO A 146 -7.43 -13.91 7.67
N VAL A 147 -7.99 -12.89 7.00
CA VAL A 147 -7.88 -12.78 5.54
C VAL A 147 -6.46 -12.39 5.10
N ALA A 148 -6.22 -12.39 3.78
CA ALA A 148 -4.96 -11.89 3.22
C ALA A 148 -4.87 -10.36 3.41
N GLU A 149 -3.97 -9.91 4.30
CA GLU A 149 -3.75 -8.50 4.63
C GLU A 149 -3.53 -7.62 3.40
N ASN A 150 -2.70 -8.07 2.47
CA ASN A 150 -2.35 -7.31 1.27
C ASN A 150 -3.56 -7.06 0.36
N LEU A 151 -4.53 -7.98 0.32
CA LEU A 151 -5.75 -7.80 -0.47
C LEU A 151 -6.75 -6.88 0.23
N PHE A 152 -6.86 -7.02 1.55
CA PHE A 152 -7.63 -6.09 2.37
C PHE A 152 -7.10 -4.65 2.23
N VAL A 153 -5.79 -4.45 2.35
CA VAL A 153 -5.14 -3.15 2.15
C VAL A 153 -5.29 -2.62 0.73
N LEU A 154 -5.23 -3.47 -0.30
CA LEU A 154 -5.48 -3.05 -1.69
C LEU A 154 -6.93 -2.52 -1.85
N GLY A 155 -7.91 -3.20 -1.27
CA GLY A 155 -9.30 -2.74 -1.26
C GLY A 155 -9.45 -1.42 -0.51
N ALA A 156 -8.89 -1.32 0.68
CA ALA A 156 -8.92 -0.11 1.48
C ALA A 156 -8.24 1.07 0.79
N THR A 157 -7.10 0.84 0.15
CA THR A 157 -6.40 1.84 -0.66
C THR A 157 -7.29 2.33 -1.80
N LEU A 158 -7.96 1.43 -2.51
CA LEU A 158 -8.86 1.81 -3.60
C LEU A 158 -10.01 2.69 -3.10
N GLY A 159 -10.70 2.29 -2.04
CA GLY A 159 -11.83 3.05 -1.49
C GLY A 159 -11.45 4.45 -0.98
N ASN A 160 -10.24 4.58 -0.43
CA ASN A 160 -9.82 5.73 0.36
C ASN A 160 -8.81 6.68 -0.28
N THR A 161 -8.39 6.43 -1.53
CA THR A 161 -7.39 7.25 -2.24
C THR A 161 -7.83 7.59 -3.66
N ALA A 162 -7.04 8.39 -4.37
CA ALA A 162 -7.21 8.70 -5.78
C ALA A 162 -7.01 7.50 -6.72
N LEU A 163 -6.59 6.33 -6.21
CA LEU A 163 -6.49 5.11 -7.03
C LEU A 163 -7.81 4.76 -7.72
N LYS A 164 -8.96 5.06 -7.09
CA LYS A 164 -10.31 4.87 -7.67
C LYS A 164 -10.59 5.69 -8.93
N THR A 165 -9.78 6.70 -9.21
CA THR A 165 -9.90 7.48 -10.46
C THR A 165 -9.36 6.72 -11.67
N LEU A 166 -8.56 5.67 -11.45
CA LEU A 166 -7.96 4.83 -12.50
C LEU A 166 -8.67 3.48 -12.61
N PHE A 167 -9.05 2.91 -11.47
CA PHE A 167 -9.59 1.55 -11.39
C PHE A 167 -10.94 1.53 -10.68
N SER A 168 -11.87 0.74 -11.19
CA SER A 168 -13.06 0.31 -10.46
C SER A 168 -12.71 -0.84 -9.50
N ALA A 169 -13.60 -1.14 -8.57
CA ALA A 169 -13.47 -2.34 -7.74
C ALA A 169 -13.47 -3.62 -8.59
N GLU A 170 -14.22 -3.63 -9.70
CA GLU A 170 -14.32 -4.77 -10.62
C GLU A 170 -13.01 -5.04 -11.37
N ASP A 171 -12.29 -3.98 -11.75
CA ASP A 171 -10.99 -4.11 -12.45
C ASP A 171 -9.99 -4.92 -11.61
N LEU A 172 -9.89 -4.60 -10.32
CA LEU A 172 -8.99 -5.28 -9.38
C LEU A 172 -9.55 -6.63 -8.92
N ALA A 173 -10.86 -6.75 -8.72
CA ALA A 173 -11.50 -8.03 -8.38
C ALA A 173 -11.30 -9.08 -9.48
N THR A 174 -11.37 -8.66 -10.74
CA THR A 174 -11.09 -9.54 -11.90
C THR A 174 -9.64 -10.01 -11.89
N ALA A 175 -8.68 -9.11 -11.65
CA ALA A 175 -7.26 -9.48 -11.53
C ALA A 175 -7.02 -10.49 -10.39
N ILE A 176 -7.64 -10.27 -9.22
CA ILE A 176 -7.57 -11.20 -8.08
C ILE A 176 -8.13 -12.58 -8.45
N THR A 177 -9.28 -12.62 -9.11
CA THR A 177 -9.98 -13.87 -9.44
C THR A 177 -9.19 -14.71 -10.43
N GLU A 178 -8.65 -14.09 -11.47
CA GLU A 178 -7.83 -14.79 -12.47
C GLU A 178 -6.51 -15.29 -11.90
N ARG A 179 -5.89 -14.53 -11.00
CA ARG A 179 -4.63 -14.92 -10.37
C ARG A 179 -4.79 -16.08 -9.39
N TRP A 180 -5.92 -16.14 -8.68
CA TRP A 180 -6.23 -17.26 -7.78
C TRP A 180 -7.63 -17.84 -7.99
N PRO A 181 -7.88 -18.58 -9.08
CA PRO A 181 -9.23 -19.10 -9.38
C PRO A 181 -9.77 -20.02 -8.27
N LYS A 182 -8.90 -20.83 -7.68
CA LYS A 182 -9.26 -21.77 -6.58
C LYS A 182 -9.36 -21.12 -5.20
N GLY A 183 -8.88 -19.88 -5.04
CA GLY A 183 -8.87 -19.13 -3.78
C GLY A 183 -9.62 -17.80 -3.87
N ALA A 184 -10.37 -17.60 -4.96
CA ALA A 184 -10.94 -16.31 -5.32
C ALA A 184 -11.93 -15.81 -4.27
N GLU A 185 -12.76 -16.70 -3.72
CA GLU A 185 -13.80 -16.32 -2.76
C GLU A 185 -13.22 -15.63 -1.51
N ARG A 186 -12.31 -16.29 -0.80
CA ARG A 186 -11.65 -15.72 0.39
C ARG A 186 -10.84 -14.46 0.05
N ASN A 187 -10.18 -14.44 -1.10
CA ASN A 187 -9.38 -13.29 -1.54
C ASN A 187 -10.23 -12.07 -1.91
N LEU A 188 -11.37 -12.31 -2.57
CA LEU A 188 -12.36 -11.27 -2.87
C LEU A 188 -13.06 -10.80 -1.61
N ALA A 189 -13.35 -11.67 -0.65
CA ALA A 189 -13.88 -11.26 0.65
C ALA A 189 -12.91 -10.31 1.37
N ALA A 190 -11.61 -10.62 1.36
CA ALA A 190 -10.56 -9.74 1.89
C ALA A 190 -10.59 -8.36 1.22
N PHE A 191 -10.52 -8.34 -0.12
CA PHE A 191 -10.51 -7.11 -0.91
C PHE A 191 -11.78 -6.28 -0.70
N ARG A 192 -12.96 -6.90 -0.75
CA ARG A 192 -14.26 -6.24 -0.58
C ARG A 192 -14.42 -5.64 0.81
N ALA A 193 -14.01 -6.35 1.86
CA ALA A 193 -14.03 -5.81 3.21
C ALA A 193 -13.16 -4.55 3.34
N GLY A 194 -12.07 -4.45 2.56
CA GLY A 194 -11.24 -3.25 2.48
C GLY A 194 -11.95 -2.08 1.81
N LEU A 195 -12.72 -2.30 0.73
CA LEU A 195 -13.34 -1.21 -0.04
C LEU A 195 -14.19 -0.26 0.81
N ASP A 196 -14.95 -0.83 1.75
CA ASP A 196 -15.91 -0.10 2.58
C ASP A 196 -15.33 0.31 3.95
N ILE A 197 -14.05 0.00 4.22
CA ILE A 197 -13.45 0.28 5.52
C ILE A 197 -13.26 1.79 5.74
N GLN A 198 -13.62 2.25 6.94
CA GLN A 198 -13.28 3.59 7.40
C GLN A 198 -11.81 3.62 7.82
N VAL A 199 -11.09 4.64 7.38
CA VAL A 199 -9.69 4.90 7.75
C VAL A 199 -9.60 6.16 8.60
N CYS A 200 -8.64 6.23 9.50
CA CYS A 200 -8.39 7.44 10.28
C CYS A 200 -7.74 8.50 9.38
N ARG A 201 -8.29 9.73 9.47
CA ARG A 201 -7.79 10.93 8.77
C ARG A 201 -7.10 11.93 9.70
N SER A 202 -7.15 11.66 11.00
CA SER A 202 -6.44 12.34 12.08
C SER A 202 -5.68 11.29 12.89
N LEU A 203 -4.65 11.73 13.61
CA LEU A 203 -3.89 10.86 14.51
C LEU A 203 -4.86 10.11 15.44
N PRO A 204 -4.88 8.77 15.44
CA PRO A 204 -5.73 8.02 16.35
C PRO A 204 -5.31 8.33 17.79
N VAL A 205 -6.28 8.65 18.64
CA VAL A 205 -6.02 8.78 20.08
C VAL A 205 -5.82 7.36 20.60
N SER A 206 -4.66 7.07 21.17
CA SER A 206 -4.45 5.82 21.90
C SER A 206 -5.48 5.75 23.03
N LEU A 207 -6.39 4.78 22.95
CA LEU A 207 -7.16 4.35 24.10
C LEU A 207 -6.14 3.67 25.01
N GLY A 208 -5.69 4.42 26.03
CA GLY A 208 -4.74 3.93 27.04
C GLY A 208 -5.30 2.77 27.86
#